data_AF-A0A6J4SKU5-F1
#
_entry.id   AF-A0A6J4SKU5-F1
#
_cell.length_a   1.000
_cell.length_b   1.000
_cell.length_c   1.000
_cell.angle_alpha   90.00
_cell.angle_beta   90.00
_cell.angle_gamma   90.00
#
_symmetry.space_group_name_H-M   'P 1'
#
loop_
_entity.id
_entity.type
_entity.pdbx_description
1 polymer ?
#
loop_
_entity_poly.entity_id
_entity_poly.type
_entity_poly.pdbx_seq_one_letter_code
_entity_poly.pdbx_strand_id
1 'polypeptide(L)'
;MLLAHANGAFAAIKGRPQRWLDDALKRGDLAAMRAKTADLPVVNLEDALRIALLVRAHEPEGGQRAAVRWLGRLCLERRDVTLDQVRTALDAFAVLVEEPEAAEATLWRLASS
;
A
#
# COMPACT_ATOMS: atom_id res chain seq x y z
N MET A 1 -22.32 -11.03 1.80
CA MET A 1 -21.53 -12.23 2.14
C MET A 1 -20.25 -12.20 1.31
N LEU A 2 -19.29 -11.32 1.65
CA LEU A 2 -18.13 -11.02 0.79
C LEU A 2 -16.91 -10.50 1.59
N LEU A 3 -16.61 -11.11 2.75
CA LEU A 3 -15.47 -10.70 3.60
C LEU A 3 -14.81 -11.87 4.36
N ALA A 4 -14.66 -13.05 3.76
CA ALA A 4 -14.14 -14.23 4.50
C ALA A 4 -12.81 -14.84 4.02
N HIS A 5 -12.19 -14.40 2.93
CA HIS A 5 -10.99 -15.08 2.39
C HIS A 5 -9.67 -14.32 2.49
N ALA A 6 -9.64 -13.08 2.97
CA ALA A 6 -8.39 -12.32 3.11
C ALA A 6 -7.56 -12.64 4.37
N ASN A 7 -7.87 -13.70 5.13
CA ASN A 7 -7.30 -13.91 6.47
C ASN A 7 -6.15 -14.94 6.56
N GLY A 8 -5.68 -15.51 5.44
CA GLY A 8 -4.79 -16.68 5.45
C GLY A 8 -3.30 -16.44 5.17
N ALA A 9 -2.92 -15.38 4.45
CA ALA A 9 -1.56 -15.27 3.87
C ALA A 9 -0.60 -14.33 4.62
N PHE A 10 -1.01 -13.73 5.73
CA PHE A 10 -0.28 -12.63 6.38
C PHE A 10 0.84 -13.04 7.36
N ALA A 11 1.21 -14.32 7.44
CA ALA A 11 2.20 -14.79 8.41
C ALA A 11 3.51 -15.22 7.76
N ALA A 12 4.50 -14.31 7.80
CA ALA A 12 5.90 -14.54 8.22
C ALA A 12 6.93 -13.79 7.35
N ILE A 13 7.20 -12.52 7.68
CA ILE A 13 8.52 -11.92 7.43
C ILE A 13 8.94 -11.19 8.72
N LYS A 14 10.01 -11.69 9.35
CA LYS A 14 10.54 -11.24 10.65
C LYS A 14 11.06 -9.80 10.56
N GLY A 15 10.64 -8.96 11.51
CA GLY A 15 11.38 -7.75 11.88
C GLY A 15 10.55 -6.58 12.40
N ARG A 16 9.58 -6.81 13.30
CA ARG A 16 8.75 -5.83 14.06
C ARG A 16 8.93 -4.34 13.72
N PRO A 17 7.96 -3.80 12.94
CA PRO A 17 7.10 -2.74 13.46
C PRO A 17 5.60 -2.96 13.12
N GLN A 18 5.11 -4.21 13.16
CA GLN A 18 3.76 -4.56 12.67
C GLN A 18 2.62 -4.33 13.68
N ARG A 19 2.81 -4.61 14.97
CA ARG A 19 1.68 -4.65 15.93
C ARG A 19 0.98 -3.31 16.14
N TRP A 20 1.72 -2.19 16.14
CA TRP A 20 1.12 -0.88 16.40
C TRP A 20 0.29 -0.37 15.21
N LEU A 21 0.67 -0.75 13.97
CA LEU A 21 -0.04 -0.39 12.75
C LEU A 21 -1.32 -1.22 12.68
N ASP A 22 -1.24 -2.54 12.87
CA ASP A 22 -2.42 -3.41 12.94
C ASP A 22 -3.41 -2.94 14.02
N ASP A 23 -2.91 -2.51 15.18
CA ASP A 23 -3.71 -1.98 16.27
C ASP A 23 -4.33 -0.60 15.95
N ALA A 24 -3.62 0.27 15.23
CA ALA A 24 -4.14 1.58 14.82
C ALA A 24 -5.24 1.46 13.76
N LEU A 25 -5.08 0.49 12.85
CA LEU A 25 -6.03 0.17 11.79
C LEU A 25 -7.30 -0.49 12.34
N LYS A 26 -7.15 -1.43 13.29
CA LYS A 26 -8.29 -2.01 14.03
C LYS A 26 -9.11 -0.96 14.78
N ARG A 27 -8.50 0.17 15.16
CA ARG A 27 -9.16 1.28 15.86
C ARG A 27 -9.72 2.37 14.94
N GLY A 28 -9.46 2.32 13.64
CA GLY A 28 -9.88 3.37 12.68
C GLY A 28 -9.28 4.75 12.96
N ASP A 29 -8.16 4.81 13.70
CA ASP A 29 -7.62 6.06 14.22
C ASP A 29 -6.50 6.61 13.31
N LEU A 30 -6.93 7.26 12.22
CA LEU A 30 -6.02 7.94 11.28
C LEU A 30 -5.22 9.08 11.93
N ALA A 31 -5.70 9.66 13.03
CA ALA A 31 -4.98 10.72 13.74
C ALA A 31 -3.79 10.14 14.53
N ALA A 32 -3.99 9.04 15.23
CA ALA A 32 -2.91 8.31 15.90
C ALA A 32 -1.87 7.74 14.91
N MET A 33 -2.31 7.32 13.71
CA MET A 33 -1.40 6.89 12.63
C MET A 33 -0.50 8.04 12.16
N ARG A 34 -1.06 9.24 11.95
CA ARG A 34 -0.32 10.44 11.52
C ARG A 34 0.65 10.93 12.60
N ALA A 35 0.27 10.86 13.87
CA ALA A 35 1.14 11.24 14.98
C ALA A 35 2.33 10.26 15.15
N LYS A 36 2.09 8.95 15.00
CA LYS A 36 3.16 7.94 15.12
C LYS A 36 4.11 7.86 13.92
N THR A 37 3.70 8.36 12.75
CA THR A 37 4.54 8.36 11.55
C THR A 37 5.58 9.48 11.52
N ALA A 38 5.47 10.50 12.39
CA ALA A 38 6.45 11.58 12.50
C ALA A 38 7.83 11.10 13.00
N ASP A 39 7.87 10.03 13.80
CA ASP A 39 9.10 9.47 14.40
C ASP A 39 9.59 8.21 13.69
N LEU A 40 8.93 7.75 12.61
CA LEU A 40 9.32 6.50 11.95
C LEU A 40 10.49 6.71 10.98
N PRO A 41 11.41 5.72 10.90
CA PRO A 41 12.40 5.67 9.84
C PRO A 41 11.71 5.75 8.48
N VAL A 42 12.42 6.32 7.50
CA VAL A 42 11.95 6.52 6.12
C VAL A 42 11.17 5.29 5.65
N VAL A 43 9.85 5.43 5.57
CA VAL A 43 8.94 4.39 5.08
C VAL A 43 9.43 3.99 3.70
N ASN A 44 9.90 2.77 3.51
CA ASN A 44 10.38 2.32 2.19
C ASN A 44 9.21 2.25 1.19
N LEU A 45 9.52 2.06 -0.10
CA LEU A 45 8.50 2.08 -1.15
C LEU A 45 7.44 0.98 -0.98
N GLU A 46 7.83 -0.17 -0.43
CA GLU A 46 6.97 -1.32 -0.13
C GLU A 46 5.97 -1.01 1.00
N ASP A 47 6.44 -0.48 2.12
CA ASP A 47 5.60 -0.08 3.24
C ASP A 47 4.63 1.04 2.82
N ALA A 48 5.08 1.93 1.93
CA ALA A 48 4.23 2.97 1.36
C ALA A 48 3.13 2.40 0.46
N LEU A 49 3.42 1.33 -0.30
CA LEU A 49 2.42 0.61 -1.09
C LEU A 49 1.37 0.00 -0.16
N ARG A 50 1.83 -0.67 0.90
CA ARG A 50 0.95 -1.28 1.90
C ARG A 50 -0.01 -0.27 2.51
N ILE A 51 0.48 0.92 2.86
CA ILE A 51 -0.36 2.02 3.35
C ILE A 51 -1.36 2.48 2.27
N ALA A 52 -0.94 2.61 1.01
CA ALA A 52 -1.81 3.07 -0.07
C ALA A 52 -2.97 2.11 -0.34
N LEU A 53 -2.70 0.80 -0.41
CA LEU A 53 -3.73 -0.24 -0.60
C LEU A 53 -4.74 -0.23 0.55
N LEU A 54 -4.24 -0.09 1.77
CA LEU A 54 -5.07 -0.08 2.96
C LEU A 54 -5.96 1.15 3.08
N VAL A 55 -5.42 2.34 2.80
CA VAL A 55 -6.23 3.57 2.75
C VAL A 55 -7.29 3.42 1.67
N ARG A 56 -6.96 2.85 0.50
CA ARG A 56 -7.93 2.64 -0.58
C ARG A 56 -9.04 1.65 -0.24
N ALA A 57 -8.76 0.64 0.60
CA ALA A 57 -9.76 -0.30 1.08
C ALA A 57 -10.77 0.32 2.08
N HIS A 58 -10.37 1.35 2.84
CA HIS A 58 -11.19 1.96 3.88
C HIS A 58 -11.77 3.34 3.52
N GLU A 59 -11.10 4.10 2.65
CA GLU A 59 -11.47 5.47 2.25
C GLU A 59 -11.22 5.66 0.74
N PRO A 60 -12.24 5.54 -0.12
CA PRO A 60 -12.07 5.62 -1.57
C PRO A 60 -11.37 6.91 -2.05
N GLU A 61 -11.77 8.07 -1.51
CA GLU A 61 -11.17 9.37 -1.87
C GLU A 61 -9.74 9.54 -1.30
N GLY A 62 -9.50 9.09 -0.06
CA GLY A 62 -8.17 9.08 0.55
C GLY A 62 -7.21 8.15 -0.19
N GLY A 63 -7.74 7.04 -0.71
CA GLY A 63 -7.02 6.02 -1.45
C GLY A 63 -6.45 6.52 -2.77
N GLN A 64 -7.19 7.37 -3.48
CA GLN A 64 -6.69 7.96 -4.73
C GLN A 64 -5.48 8.86 -4.48
N ARG A 65 -5.51 9.70 -3.43
CA ARG A 65 -4.36 10.53 -3.06
C ARG A 65 -3.16 9.70 -2.61
N ALA A 66 -3.40 8.62 -1.87
CA ALA A 66 -2.35 7.70 -1.44
C ALA A 66 -1.69 6.99 -2.62
N ALA A 67 -2.48 6.53 -3.61
CA ALA A 67 -2.00 5.93 -4.84
C ALA A 67 -1.15 6.92 -5.67
N VAL A 68 -1.62 8.14 -5.87
CA VAL A 68 -0.86 9.19 -6.59
C VAL A 68 0.46 9.49 -5.89
N ARG A 69 0.46 9.60 -4.56
CA ARG A 69 1.69 9.82 -3.79
C ARG A 69 2.67 8.66 -3.95
N TRP A 70 2.16 7.43 -3.93
CA TRP A 70 2.99 6.24 -4.12
C TRP A 70 3.58 6.17 -5.53
N LEU A 71 2.81 6.46 -6.57
CA LEU A 71 3.30 6.54 -7.95
C LEU A 71 4.41 7.59 -8.10
N GLY A 72 4.26 8.76 -7.47
CA GLY A 72 5.33 9.77 -7.44
C GLY A 72 6.61 9.27 -6.78
N ARG A 73 6.49 8.50 -5.70
CA ARG A 73 7.64 7.86 -5.03
C ARG A 73 8.28 6.78 -5.90
N LEU A 74 7.49 5.94 -6.58
CA LEU A 74 7.99 4.95 -7.52
C LEU A 74 8.89 5.62 -8.57
N CYS A 75 8.42 6.72 -9.16
CA CYS A 75 9.18 7.50 -10.15
C CYS A 75 10.50 8.10 -9.60
N LEU A 76 10.54 8.48 -8.32
CA LEU A 76 11.69 9.15 -7.70
C LEU A 76 12.69 8.18 -7.07
N GLU A 77 12.23 7.04 -6.56
CA GLU A 77 13.04 6.09 -5.79
C GLU A 77 13.60 4.93 -6.62
N ARG A 78 13.02 4.66 -7.78
CA ARG A 78 13.51 3.63 -8.70
C ARG A 78 14.23 4.28 -9.88
N ARG A 79 15.55 4.05 -9.96
CA ARG A 79 16.41 4.70 -10.97
C ARG A 79 16.08 4.28 -12.40
N ASP A 80 15.65 3.04 -12.58
CA ASP A 80 15.41 2.44 -13.91
C ASP A 80 13.92 2.26 -14.22
N VAL A 81 13.05 2.99 -13.51
CA VAL A 81 11.61 2.92 -13.78
C VAL A 81 11.29 3.54 -15.13
N THR A 82 10.52 2.80 -15.91
CA THR A 82 10.08 3.19 -17.25
C THR A 82 8.66 3.74 -17.25
N LEU A 83 8.30 4.51 -18.28
CA LEU A 83 6.92 4.99 -18.46
C LEU A 83 5.91 3.84 -18.57
N ASP A 84 6.34 2.68 -19.09
CA ASP A 84 5.50 1.49 -19.18
C ASP A 84 5.20 0.88 -17.80
N GLN A 85 6.19 0.84 -16.91
CA GLN A 85 5.99 0.40 -15.52
C GLN A 85 5.11 1.38 -14.73
N VAL A 86 5.26 2.69 -14.97
CA VAL A 86 4.38 3.70 -14.34
C VAL A 86 2.93 3.53 -14.80
N ARG A 87 2.72 3.30 -16.11
CA ARG A 87 1.39 3.01 -16.67
C ARG A 87 0.81 1.72 -16.10
N THR A 88 1.61 0.66 -16.06
CA THR A 88 1.23 -0.62 -15.47
C THR A 88 0.78 -0.46 -14.01
N ALA A 89 1.50 0.35 -13.22
CA ALA A 89 1.09 0.64 -11.85
C ALA A 89 -0.22 1.44 -11.78
N LEU A 90 -0.39 2.44 -12.65
CA LEU A 90 -1.63 3.22 -12.73
C LEU A 90 -2.83 2.33 -13.06
N ASP A 91 -2.68 1.48 -14.08
CA ASP A 91 -3.72 0.55 -14.53
C ASP A 91 -4.07 -0.45 -13.42
N ALA A 92 -3.06 -0.98 -12.72
CA ALA A 92 -3.28 -1.84 -11.56
C ALA A 92 -4.08 -1.13 -10.44
N PHE A 93 -3.81 0.15 -10.15
CA PHE A 93 -4.62 0.90 -9.19
C PHE A 93 -6.07 1.11 -9.67
N ALA A 94 -6.29 1.25 -10.98
CA ALA A 94 -7.60 1.48 -11.56
C ALA A 94 -8.51 0.26 -11.45
N VAL A 95 -7.96 -0.95 -11.59
CA VAL A 95 -8.72 -2.22 -11.57
C VAL A 95 -8.69 -2.94 -10.21
N LEU A 96 -8.26 -2.26 -9.15
CA LEU A 96 -8.11 -2.86 -7.80
C LEU A 96 -9.42 -3.45 -7.24
N VAL A 97 -10.58 -2.93 -7.63
CA VAL A 97 -11.88 -3.41 -7.13
C VAL A 97 -12.32 -4.64 -7.89
N GLU A 98 -12.08 -4.65 -9.20
CA GLU A 98 -12.45 -5.68 -10.14
C GLU A 98 -11.51 -6.90 -10.06
N GLU A 99 -10.21 -6.65 -9.94
CA GLU A 99 -9.13 -7.65 -10.01
C GLU A 99 -8.09 -7.47 -8.88
N PRO A 100 -8.49 -7.56 -7.60
CA PRO A 100 -7.64 -7.20 -6.47
C PRO A 100 -6.34 -8.01 -6.40
N GLU A 101 -6.40 -9.34 -6.59
CA GLU A 101 -5.21 -10.21 -6.47
C GLU A 101 -4.17 -9.92 -7.56
N ALA A 102 -4.60 -9.77 -8.81
CA ALA A 102 -3.72 -9.49 -9.94
C ALA A 102 -3.15 -8.07 -9.89
N ALA A 103 -3.98 -7.09 -9.50
CA ALA A 103 -3.57 -5.71 -9.28
C ALA A 103 -2.52 -5.59 -8.17
N GLU A 104 -2.77 -6.19 -7.01
CA GLU A 104 -1.83 -6.16 -5.88
C GLU A 104 -0.52 -6.85 -6.22
N ALA A 105 -0.56 -8.04 -6.83
CA ALA A 105 0.65 -8.75 -7.25
C ALA A 105 1.50 -7.91 -8.22
N THR A 106 0.84 -7.20 -9.15
CA THR A 106 1.51 -6.28 -10.08
C THR A 106 2.18 -5.13 -9.34
N LEU A 107 1.47 -4.48 -8.41
CA LEU A 107 2.00 -3.37 -7.62
C LEU A 107 3.17 -3.80 -6.74
N TRP A 108 3.09 -4.97 -6.09
CA TRP A 108 4.16 -5.51 -5.27
C TRP A 108 5.42 -5.84 -6.08
N ARG A 109 5.26 -6.43 -7.27
CA ARG A 109 6.38 -6.67 -8.18
C ARG A 109 7.13 -5.39 -8.56
N LEU A 110 6.40 -4.29 -8.77
CA LEU A 110 6.99 -2.97 -9.08
C LEU A 110 7.58 -2.28 -7.85
N ALA A 111 7.03 -2.52 -6.66
CA ALA A 111 7.58 -2.02 -5.41
C ALA A 111 8.91 -2.70 -5.05
N SER A 112 9.05 -3.99 -5.36
CA SER A 112 10.24 -4.79 -5.01
C SER A 112 11.29 -4.89 -6.12
N SER A 113 11.06 -4.27 -7.29
CA SER A 113 12.04 -4.20 -8.39
C SER A 113 13.17 -3.23 -8.13
#